data_AF-A0A1J0P8W9-F1
#
_entry.id   AF-A0A1J0P8W9-F1
#
_cell.length_a   1.000
_cell.length_b   1.000
_cell.length_c   1.000
_cell.angle_alpha   90.00
_cell.angle_beta   90.00
_cell.angle_gamma   90.00
#
_symmetry.space_group_name_H-M   'P 1'
#
loop_
_entity.id
_entity.type
_entity.pdbx_description
1 polymer ?
#
loop_
_entity_poly.entity_id
_entity_poly.type
_entity_poly.pdbx_seq_one_letter_code
_entity_poly.pdbx_strand_id
1 'polypeptide(L)'
;MPTSDFFAPSYASARNKFLAAAQAAGARLSSYPLPNQRGPGRETLSIDVALLGAEQPVDSVLLLISGTHGVEGHCGSGIQVGYFRDQLHDALPAGTATLMIHALNPYGFAWRRRVNEDNIDLNRNFRDFSAPLPDGSAYEAIHNCLVPEAWDGPLRQEADRELLRRIEAAGIPSYQAVLQRGQYTRPTGLFYGGKGPCWSNTMLRRLLREHIPAGATRLAVLDIHTGLGPCGYGEPIYADDSPKGFKRARRWYGPELTRITGYTVESPTGKGVRPEGVRPESRQSGGGLSSSAAVSGALVAAFDDLDPSLEVTYLTLEFGTRPILEVLGALRADSWLHACPDRATPFRGPIQQQMQEAFYVDTPGWKAAVYGRAADFVLRTSRGLAAG
;
A
#
# COMPACT_ATOMS: atom_id res chain seq x y z
N MET A 1 12.13 -23.77 -6.04
CA MET A 1 13.04 -22.60 -6.04
C MET A 1 12.96 -21.95 -4.67
N PRO A 2 14.04 -21.36 -4.14
CA PRO A 2 13.96 -20.59 -2.90
C PRO A 2 13.02 -19.39 -3.10
N THR A 3 12.22 -19.06 -2.09
CA THR A 3 11.24 -17.96 -2.11
C THR A 3 11.87 -16.62 -2.47
N SER A 4 13.15 -16.41 -2.18
CA SER A 4 13.90 -15.21 -2.56
C SER A 4 13.90 -14.95 -4.07
N ASP A 5 13.80 -16.00 -4.89
CA ASP A 5 13.85 -15.89 -6.36
C ASP A 5 12.58 -15.27 -6.94
N PHE A 6 11.49 -15.22 -6.18
CA PHE A 6 10.26 -14.55 -6.61
C PHE A 6 10.43 -13.02 -6.63
N PHE A 7 11.26 -12.48 -5.76
CA PHE A 7 11.45 -11.04 -5.58
C PHE A 7 12.56 -10.49 -6.47
N ALA A 8 12.55 -9.18 -6.73
CA ALA A 8 13.55 -8.54 -7.57
C ALA A 8 14.00 -7.17 -7.01
N PRO A 9 15.28 -6.80 -7.22
CA PRO A 9 15.86 -5.58 -6.66
C PRO A 9 15.54 -4.31 -7.47
N SER A 10 14.90 -4.43 -8.63
CA SER A 10 14.55 -3.29 -9.50
C SER A 10 13.19 -3.50 -10.17
N TYR A 11 12.53 -2.40 -10.55
CA TYR A 11 11.29 -2.44 -11.34
C TYR A 11 11.43 -3.29 -12.61
N ALA A 12 12.46 -3.04 -13.42
CA ALA A 12 12.65 -3.77 -14.68
C ALA A 12 12.78 -5.30 -14.47
N SER A 13 13.55 -5.73 -13.46
CA SER A 13 13.68 -7.15 -13.15
C SER A 13 12.40 -7.75 -12.54
N ALA A 14 11.70 -6.99 -11.70
CA ALA A 14 10.41 -7.37 -11.12
C ALA A 14 9.33 -7.57 -12.19
N ARG A 15 9.21 -6.60 -13.11
CA ARG A 15 8.30 -6.64 -14.26
C ARG A 15 8.58 -7.85 -15.16
N ASN A 16 9.84 -8.09 -15.51
CA ASN A 16 10.21 -9.24 -16.34
C ASN A 16 9.85 -10.57 -15.67
N LYS A 17 10.10 -10.70 -14.36
CA LYS A 17 9.71 -11.89 -13.60
C LYS A 17 8.19 -12.08 -13.58
N PHE A 18 7.42 -11.01 -13.35
CA PHE A 18 5.96 -11.04 -13.35
C PHE A 18 5.40 -11.49 -14.70
N LEU A 19 5.80 -10.83 -15.79
CA LEU A 19 5.34 -11.17 -17.14
C LEU A 19 5.69 -12.62 -17.51
N ALA A 20 6.92 -13.05 -17.23
CA ALA A 20 7.34 -14.42 -17.52
C ALA A 20 6.57 -15.46 -16.70
N ALA A 21 6.30 -15.20 -15.42
CA ALA A 21 5.56 -16.12 -14.57
C ALA A 21 4.07 -16.19 -14.96
N ALA A 22 3.44 -15.05 -15.22
CA ALA A 22 2.07 -14.96 -15.67
C ALA A 22 1.87 -15.61 -17.05
N GLN A 23 2.77 -15.37 -18.00
CA GLN A 23 2.75 -16.03 -19.31
C GLN A 23 2.92 -17.54 -19.19
N ALA A 24 3.83 -18.02 -18.34
CA ALA A 24 4.02 -19.45 -18.11
C ALA A 24 2.80 -20.12 -17.47
N ALA A 25 2.02 -19.39 -16.68
CA ALA A 25 0.73 -19.84 -16.14
C ALA A 25 -0.42 -19.77 -17.16
N GLY A 26 -0.19 -19.26 -18.37
CA GLY A 26 -1.22 -19.10 -19.41
C GLY A 26 -2.15 -17.92 -19.20
N ALA A 27 -1.76 -16.93 -18.39
CA ALA A 27 -2.56 -15.72 -18.20
C ALA A 27 -2.58 -14.85 -19.46
N ARG A 28 -3.74 -14.27 -19.77
CA ARG A 28 -3.85 -13.19 -20.76
C ARG A 28 -3.21 -11.94 -20.20
N LEU A 29 -2.25 -11.39 -20.94
CA LEU A 29 -1.48 -10.20 -20.54
C LEU A 29 -1.96 -8.94 -21.26
N SER A 30 -1.96 -7.81 -20.55
CA SER A 30 -2.19 -6.48 -21.12
C SER A 30 -1.26 -5.47 -20.45
N SER A 31 -0.68 -4.55 -21.22
CA SER A 31 0.28 -3.56 -20.72
C SER A 31 -0.19 -2.16 -21.04
N TYR A 32 -0.13 -1.27 -20.04
CA TYR A 32 -0.57 0.11 -20.14
C TYR A 32 0.61 1.04 -19.79
N PRO A 33 1.34 1.54 -20.80
CA PRO A 33 2.48 2.43 -20.58
C PRO A 33 2.07 3.75 -19.93
N LEU A 34 2.83 4.17 -18.91
CA LEU A 34 2.76 5.50 -18.33
C LEU A 34 3.27 6.52 -19.36
N PRO A 35 2.42 7.47 -19.81
CA PRO A 35 2.82 8.44 -20.83
C PRO A 35 3.93 9.37 -20.35
N ASN A 36 4.82 9.77 -21.26
CA ASN A 36 5.85 10.82 -21.07
C ASN A 36 6.86 10.59 -19.92
N GLN A 37 6.79 9.46 -19.22
CA GLN A 37 7.71 9.10 -18.14
C GLN A 37 8.59 7.93 -18.54
N ARG A 38 9.77 7.86 -17.92
CA ARG A 38 10.74 6.78 -18.08
C ARG A 38 11.34 6.41 -16.73
N GLY A 39 11.77 5.16 -16.61
CA GLY A 39 12.52 4.70 -15.44
C GLY A 39 13.94 5.29 -15.40
N PRO A 40 14.68 5.06 -14.31
CA PRO A 40 16.05 5.53 -14.16
C PRO A 40 17.00 4.96 -15.23
N GLY A 41 16.69 3.79 -15.79
CA GLY A 41 17.41 3.17 -16.91
C GLY A 41 16.86 3.53 -18.28
N ARG A 42 15.99 4.56 -18.38
CA ARG A 42 15.24 4.97 -19.59
C ARG A 42 14.26 3.93 -20.11
N GLU A 43 13.93 2.92 -19.32
CA GLU A 43 12.94 1.90 -19.66
C GLU A 43 11.51 2.48 -19.67
N THR A 44 10.63 1.87 -20.47
CA THR A 44 9.19 2.15 -20.43
C THR A 44 8.62 1.69 -19.09
N LEU A 45 7.88 2.59 -18.45
CA LEU A 45 7.12 2.31 -17.24
C LEU A 45 5.68 1.98 -17.61
N SER A 46 5.12 0.93 -17.04
CA SER A 46 3.78 0.42 -17.35
C SER A 46 3.11 -0.16 -16.13
N ILE A 47 1.78 -0.06 -16.09
CA ILE A 47 0.95 -1.01 -15.36
C ILE A 47 0.79 -2.25 -16.24
N ASP A 48 1.07 -3.43 -15.70
CA ASP A 48 0.84 -4.69 -16.40
C ASP A 48 -0.28 -5.47 -15.72
N VAL A 49 -1.18 -6.03 -16.51
CA VAL A 49 -2.34 -6.80 -16.06
C VAL A 49 -2.21 -8.25 -16.53
N ALA A 50 -2.46 -9.18 -15.62
CA ALA A 50 -2.57 -10.60 -15.93
C ALA A 50 -3.95 -11.11 -15.52
N LEU A 51 -4.66 -11.72 -16.45
CA LEU A 51 -5.97 -12.33 -16.22
C LEU A 51 -5.91 -13.83 -16.56
N LEU A 52 -6.18 -14.66 -15.57
CA LEU A 52 -6.13 -16.13 -15.66
C LEU A 52 -7.48 -16.73 -15.28
N GLY A 53 -7.91 -17.79 -15.97
CA GLY A 53 -9.15 -18.51 -15.66
C GLY A 53 -10.43 -17.88 -16.23
N ALA A 54 -10.33 -16.87 -17.09
CA ALA A 54 -11.48 -16.15 -17.67
C ALA A 54 -11.97 -16.70 -19.02
N GLU A 55 -11.55 -17.90 -19.42
CA GLU A 55 -11.98 -18.57 -20.66
C GLU A 55 -13.29 -19.37 -20.49
N GLN A 56 -13.76 -19.49 -19.25
CA GLN A 56 -15.02 -20.14 -18.86
C GLN A 56 -15.93 -19.09 -18.20
N PRO A 57 -17.23 -19.36 -17.99
CA PRO A 57 -18.08 -18.50 -17.16
C PRO A 57 -17.44 -18.27 -15.78
N VAL A 58 -17.24 -17.00 -15.43
CA VAL A 58 -16.63 -16.57 -14.17
C VAL A 58 -17.71 -15.99 -13.27
N ASP A 59 -17.79 -16.48 -12.04
CA ASP A 59 -18.69 -15.95 -11.00
C ASP A 59 -17.91 -15.16 -9.91
N SER A 60 -16.61 -15.44 -9.76
CA SER A 60 -15.77 -14.91 -8.70
C SER A 60 -14.44 -14.43 -9.24
N VAL A 61 -13.91 -13.35 -8.68
CA VAL A 61 -12.58 -12.83 -9.05
C VAL A 61 -11.73 -12.65 -7.81
N LEU A 62 -10.52 -13.19 -7.83
CA LEU A 62 -9.44 -12.80 -6.92
C LEU A 62 -8.55 -11.76 -7.59
N LEU A 63 -8.57 -10.53 -7.07
CA LEU A 63 -7.75 -9.41 -7.52
C LEU A 63 -6.56 -9.20 -6.58
N LEU A 64 -5.33 -9.24 -7.10
CA LEU A 64 -4.12 -8.82 -6.38
C LEU A 64 -3.56 -7.53 -6.99
N ILE A 65 -3.37 -6.50 -6.17
CA ILE A 65 -2.77 -5.22 -6.58
C ILE A 65 -1.39 -5.09 -5.94
N SER A 66 -0.39 -4.70 -6.74
CA SER A 66 0.93 -4.34 -6.24
C SER A 66 1.33 -2.93 -6.64
N GLY A 67 2.16 -2.30 -5.81
CA GLY A 67 2.76 -1.02 -6.11
C GLY A 67 1.75 0.14 -6.12
N THR A 68 0.69 0.09 -5.31
CA THR A 68 -0.16 1.25 -5.04
C THR A 68 0.69 2.41 -4.50
N HIS A 69 1.48 2.13 -3.47
CA HIS A 69 2.66 2.92 -3.18
C HIS A 69 3.84 2.31 -3.94
N GLY A 70 4.54 3.12 -4.72
CA GLY A 70 5.45 2.60 -5.75
C GLY A 70 6.55 1.69 -5.20
N VAL A 71 7.33 2.16 -4.23
CA VAL A 71 8.45 1.41 -3.62
C VAL A 71 8.03 0.06 -3.01
N GLU A 72 6.79 -0.07 -2.58
CA GLU A 72 6.22 -1.30 -2.02
C GLU A 72 6.00 -2.37 -3.11
N GLY A 73 6.09 -1.97 -4.38
CA GLY A 73 6.05 -2.84 -5.56
C GLY A 73 7.13 -3.93 -5.54
N HIS A 74 8.28 -3.73 -4.85
CA HIS A 74 9.28 -4.78 -4.69
C HIS A 74 8.72 -6.01 -3.95
N CYS A 75 7.89 -5.78 -2.92
CA CYS A 75 7.23 -6.82 -2.16
C CYS A 75 6.06 -7.41 -2.95
N GLY A 76 5.12 -6.56 -3.37
CA GLY A 76 3.90 -7.00 -4.05
C GLY A 76 4.18 -7.74 -5.36
N SER A 77 5.17 -7.29 -6.14
CA SER A 77 5.59 -8.01 -7.35
C SER A 77 6.15 -9.39 -7.03
N GLY A 78 6.91 -9.55 -5.94
CA GLY A 78 7.45 -10.84 -5.55
C GLY A 78 6.36 -11.81 -5.13
N ILE A 79 5.36 -11.33 -4.39
CA ILE A 79 4.16 -12.11 -4.03
C ILE A 79 3.41 -12.56 -5.29
N GLN A 80 3.16 -11.65 -6.24
CA GLN A 80 2.48 -11.97 -7.50
C GLN A 80 3.27 -13.00 -8.33
N VAL A 81 4.61 -12.91 -8.37
CA VAL A 81 5.47 -13.91 -9.04
C VAL A 81 5.35 -15.27 -8.35
N GLY A 82 5.46 -15.30 -7.02
CA GLY A 82 5.35 -16.54 -6.24
C GLY A 82 4.00 -17.22 -6.44
N TYR A 83 2.91 -16.45 -6.45
CA TYR A 83 1.57 -16.95 -6.73
C TYR A 83 1.48 -17.77 -8.03
N PHE A 84 2.06 -17.28 -9.13
CA PHE A 84 2.07 -18.02 -10.40
C PHE A 84 3.03 -19.20 -10.36
N ARG A 85 4.21 -19.04 -9.75
CA ARG A 85 5.26 -20.07 -9.70
C ARG A 85 4.87 -21.28 -8.86
N ASP A 86 4.20 -21.05 -7.74
CA ASP A 86 3.70 -22.11 -6.85
C ASP A 86 2.24 -22.50 -7.15
N GLN A 87 1.70 -22.00 -8.26
CA GLN A 87 0.37 -22.39 -8.77
C GLN A 87 -0.77 -22.19 -7.74
N LEU A 88 -0.71 -21.11 -6.96
CA LEU A 88 -1.77 -20.83 -5.97
C LEU A 88 -3.16 -20.61 -6.60
N HIS A 89 -3.22 -20.37 -7.91
CA HIS A 89 -4.46 -20.32 -8.68
C HIS A 89 -5.19 -21.68 -8.74
N ASP A 90 -4.47 -22.80 -8.68
CA ASP A 90 -5.09 -24.14 -8.71
C ASP A 90 -5.91 -24.43 -7.45
N ALA A 91 -5.66 -23.69 -6.37
CA ALA A 91 -6.43 -23.77 -5.14
C ALA A 91 -7.73 -22.96 -5.20
N LEU A 92 -7.97 -22.16 -6.25
CA LEU A 92 -9.20 -21.38 -6.37
C LEU A 92 -10.39 -22.27 -6.76
N PRO A 93 -11.61 -21.92 -6.31
CA PRO A 93 -12.81 -22.66 -6.70
C PRO A 93 -13.06 -22.58 -8.20
N ALA A 94 -13.74 -23.59 -8.76
CA ALA A 94 -14.22 -23.53 -10.14
C ALA A 94 -15.09 -22.28 -10.36
N GLY A 95 -14.97 -21.63 -11.53
CA GLY A 95 -15.63 -20.36 -11.81
C GLY A 95 -14.90 -19.12 -11.26
N THR A 96 -13.74 -19.29 -10.61
CA THR A 96 -12.94 -18.16 -10.13
C THR A 96 -11.84 -17.78 -11.12
N ALA A 97 -11.77 -16.49 -11.48
CA ALA A 97 -10.66 -15.93 -12.22
C ALA A 97 -9.66 -15.21 -11.30
N THR A 98 -8.39 -15.22 -11.69
CA THR A 98 -7.35 -14.39 -11.08
C THR A 98 -7.10 -13.16 -11.93
N LEU A 99 -7.23 -11.99 -11.33
CA LEU A 99 -6.83 -10.73 -11.92
C LEU A 99 -5.65 -10.17 -11.12
N MET A 100 -4.57 -9.77 -11.80
CA MET A 100 -3.45 -9.09 -11.16
C MET A 100 -3.19 -7.75 -11.81
N ILE A 101 -3.03 -6.73 -10.98
CA ILE A 101 -2.52 -5.42 -11.38
C ILE A 101 -1.10 -5.31 -10.82
N HIS A 102 -0.11 -5.36 -11.70
CA HIS A 102 1.29 -5.20 -11.37
C HIS A 102 1.70 -3.73 -11.52
N ALA A 103 2.28 -3.18 -10.46
CA ALA A 103 2.84 -1.83 -10.43
C ALA A 103 1.82 -0.72 -10.77
N LEU A 104 0.75 -0.59 -9.97
CA LEU A 104 -0.27 0.46 -10.16
C LEU A 104 0.33 1.88 -10.22
N ASN A 105 1.40 2.13 -9.45
CA ASN A 105 2.28 3.28 -9.54
C ASN A 105 3.65 2.85 -10.09
N PRO A 106 3.81 2.74 -11.43
CA PRO A 106 5.07 2.25 -12.00
C PRO A 106 6.19 3.28 -11.89
N TYR A 107 5.87 4.58 -11.83
CA TYR A 107 6.85 5.64 -11.55
C TYR A 107 7.48 5.48 -10.18
N GLY A 108 6.66 5.45 -9.13
CA GLY A 108 7.17 5.31 -7.77
C GLY A 108 7.95 4.01 -7.59
N PHE A 109 7.52 2.92 -8.23
CA PHE A 109 8.24 1.66 -8.16
C PHE A 109 9.64 1.76 -8.80
N ALA A 110 9.74 2.28 -10.02
CA ALA A 110 11.02 2.41 -10.71
C ALA A 110 11.97 3.41 -10.02
N TRP A 111 11.43 4.52 -9.50
CA TRP A 111 12.20 5.58 -8.85
C TRP A 111 12.36 5.39 -7.34
N ARG A 112 11.90 4.27 -6.77
CA ARG A 112 11.94 3.92 -5.33
C ARG A 112 11.26 4.94 -4.43
N ARG A 113 10.13 5.48 -4.90
CA ARG A 113 9.30 6.45 -4.19
C ARG A 113 7.97 5.85 -3.79
N ARG A 114 7.38 6.36 -2.72
CA ARG A 114 6.01 6.01 -2.31
C ARG A 114 4.97 6.53 -3.32
N VAL A 115 5.19 7.75 -3.80
CA VAL A 115 4.27 8.57 -4.59
C VAL A 115 4.51 8.43 -6.10
N ASN A 116 3.60 8.95 -6.92
CA ASN A 116 3.73 8.91 -8.39
C ASN A 116 4.65 10.03 -8.93
N GLU A 117 4.66 10.19 -10.26
CA GLU A 117 5.40 11.21 -11.02
C GLU A 117 5.12 12.65 -10.60
N ASP A 118 3.92 12.92 -10.07
CA ASP A 118 3.46 14.24 -9.63
C ASP A 118 3.54 14.42 -8.10
N ASN A 119 4.27 13.54 -7.41
CA ASN A 119 4.35 13.47 -5.95
C ASN A 119 3.01 13.17 -5.26
N ILE A 120 2.05 12.60 -5.99
CA ILE A 120 0.74 12.22 -5.45
C ILE A 120 0.87 10.87 -4.75
N ASP A 121 0.44 10.82 -3.49
CA ASP A 121 0.16 9.58 -2.79
C ASP A 121 -1.18 9.04 -3.32
N LEU A 122 -1.13 7.87 -3.98
CA LEU A 122 -2.31 7.28 -4.61
C LEU A 122 -3.43 7.06 -3.59
N ASN A 123 -3.10 6.70 -2.34
CA ASN A 123 -4.07 6.51 -1.27
C ASN A 123 -4.60 7.84 -0.70
N ARG A 124 -4.41 8.98 -1.38
CA ARG A 124 -5.09 10.26 -1.11
C ARG A 124 -5.81 10.81 -2.33
N ASN A 125 -5.74 10.13 -3.48
CA ASN A 125 -6.21 10.65 -4.75
C ASN A 125 -7.60 10.12 -5.14
N PHE A 126 -8.12 9.05 -4.54
CA PHE A 126 -9.42 8.48 -4.90
C PHE A 126 -10.56 9.16 -4.15
N ARG A 127 -10.67 10.47 -4.31
CA ARG A 127 -11.76 11.29 -3.77
C ARG A 127 -12.60 11.88 -4.89
N ASP A 128 -13.77 12.38 -4.52
CA ASP A 128 -14.49 13.33 -5.37
C ASP A 128 -13.75 14.68 -5.37
N PHE A 129 -13.26 15.07 -6.55
CA PHE A 129 -12.58 16.36 -6.78
C PHE A 129 -13.54 17.47 -7.22
N SER A 130 -14.82 17.19 -7.39
CA SER A 130 -15.85 18.22 -7.54
C SER A 130 -16.21 18.87 -6.19
N ALA A 131 -16.03 18.12 -5.09
CA ALA A 131 -16.15 18.63 -3.73
C ALA A 131 -14.93 19.48 -3.31
N PRO A 132 -15.09 20.43 -2.37
CA PRO A 132 -13.97 21.19 -1.82
C PRO A 132 -12.87 20.28 -1.26
N LEU A 133 -11.62 20.68 -1.46
CA LEU A 133 -10.47 19.99 -0.87
C LEU A 133 -10.47 20.19 0.67
N PRO A 134 -9.98 19.22 1.45
CA PRO A 134 -9.93 19.32 2.90
C PRO A 134 -9.06 20.49 3.35
N ASP A 135 -9.39 21.03 4.53
CA ASP A 135 -8.55 22.03 5.18
C ASP A 135 -7.13 21.50 5.43
N GLY A 136 -6.13 22.26 4.98
CA GLY A 136 -4.72 21.92 5.08
C GLY A 136 -4.04 22.48 6.34
N SER A 137 -4.72 23.27 7.16
CA SER A 137 -4.11 24.03 8.26
C SER A 137 -3.26 23.17 9.21
N ALA A 138 -3.74 21.98 9.56
CA ALA A 138 -3.02 21.04 10.43
C ALA A 138 -1.70 20.54 9.81
N TYR A 139 -1.68 20.31 8.49
CA TYR A 139 -0.47 19.91 7.78
C TYR A 139 0.48 21.10 7.60
N GLU A 140 -0.05 22.27 7.25
CA GLU A 140 0.72 23.51 7.12
C GLU A 140 1.52 23.82 8.39
N ALA A 141 0.90 23.63 9.56
CA ALA A 141 1.53 23.84 10.86
C ALA A 141 2.72 22.92 11.16
N ILE A 142 2.90 21.82 10.42
CA ILE A 142 3.98 20.85 10.60
C ILE A 142 4.88 20.69 9.36
N HIS A 143 4.58 21.37 8.25
CA HIS A 143 5.27 21.17 6.98
C HIS A 143 6.78 21.36 7.09
N ASN A 144 7.23 22.46 7.71
CA ASN A 144 8.67 22.76 7.84
C ASN A 144 9.39 21.80 8.80
N CYS A 145 8.67 21.12 9.69
CA CYS A 145 9.23 20.04 10.52
C CYS A 145 9.48 18.79 9.66
N LEU A 146 8.58 18.52 8.71
CA LEU A 146 8.64 17.36 7.83
C LEU A 146 9.67 17.56 6.71
N VAL A 147 9.56 18.65 5.98
CA VAL A 147 10.37 18.97 4.80
C VAL A 147 11.12 20.28 5.09
N PRO A 148 12.27 20.22 5.78
CA PRO A 148 13.06 21.41 6.07
C PRO A 148 13.70 21.98 4.79
N GLU A 149 14.13 23.23 4.80
CA GLU A 149 14.79 23.85 3.65
C GLU A 149 16.14 23.19 3.30
N ALA A 150 16.90 22.83 4.34
CA ALA A 150 18.16 22.09 4.25
C ALA A 150 18.05 20.71 4.93
N TRP A 151 18.71 19.71 4.35
CA TRP A 151 18.68 18.33 4.87
C TRP A 151 19.77 18.04 5.88
N ASP A 152 20.73 18.94 6.00
CA ASP A 152 21.85 18.91 6.93
C ASP A 152 22.01 20.28 7.62
N GLY A 153 22.90 20.31 8.61
CA GLY A 153 23.20 21.52 9.37
C GLY A 153 22.08 21.96 10.33
N PRO A 154 22.14 23.21 10.81
CA PRO A 154 21.28 23.70 11.90
C PRO A 154 19.78 23.66 11.59
N LEU A 155 19.38 23.96 10.35
CA LEU A 155 17.96 23.96 9.95
C LEU A 155 17.35 22.56 10.04
N ARG A 156 18.10 21.53 9.65
CA ARG A 156 17.66 20.15 9.81
C ARG A 156 17.53 19.77 11.29
N GLN A 157 18.54 20.11 12.09
CA GLN A 157 18.55 19.78 13.52
C GLN A 157 17.38 20.43 14.27
N GLU A 158 17.04 21.67 13.92
CA GLU A 158 15.89 22.37 14.48
C GLU A 158 14.57 21.69 14.07
N ALA A 159 14.41 21.35 12.79
CA ALA A 159 13.22 20.64 12.30
C ALA A 159 13.03 19.28 12.99
N ASP A 160 14.11 18.53 13.22
CA ASP A 160 14.07 17.25 13.94
C ASP A 160 13.69 17.44 15.41
N ARG A 161 14.24 18.45 16.09
CA ARG A 161 13.92 18.75 17.49
C ARG A 161 12.46 19.16 17.64
N GLU A 162 11.96 20.02 16.77
CA GLU A 162 10.58 20.47 16.80
C GLU A 162 9.61 19.33 16.45
N LEU A 163 9.97 18.46 15.51
CA LEU A 163 9.20 17.25 15.19
C LEU A 163 9.07 16.35 16.42
N LEU A 164 10.17 16.02 17.08
CA LEU A 164 10.17 15.19 18.28
C LEU A 164 9.37 15.81 19.40
N ARG A 165 9.55 17.11 19.66
CA ARG A 165 8.78 17.86 20.67
C ARG A 165 7.27 17.78 20.42
N ARG A 166 6.84 17.88 19.15
CA ARG A 166 5.42 17.75 18.78
C ARG A 166 4.90 16.33 18.95
N ILE A 167 5.69 15.33 18.58
CA ILE A 167 5.33 13.91 18.77
C ILE A 167 5.24 13.58 20.26
N GLU A 168 6.15 14.10 21.09
CA GLU A 168 6.13 13.93 22.54
C GLU A 168 4.90 14.60 23.18
N ALA A 169 4.55 15.81 22.73
CA ALA A 169 3.41 16.56 23.25
C ALA A 169 2.05 15.96 22.85
N ALA A 170 1.89 15.51 21.61
CA ALA A 170 0.62 15.05 21.05
C ALA A 170 0.46 13.51 21.01
N GLY A 171 1.56 12.77 21.15
CA GLY A 171 1.64 11.34 20.92
C GLY A 171 1.76 10.96 19.44
N ILE A 172 2.46 9.85 19.17
CA ILE A 172 2.62 9.26 17.83
C ILE A 172 1.28 9.10 17.09
N PRO A 173 0.19 8.59 17.70
CA PRO A 173 -1.08 8.39 16.99
C PRO A 173 -1.71 9.67 16.46
N SER A 174 -1.61 10.77 17.20
CA SER A 174 -2.16 12.07 16.79
C SER A 174 -1.40 12.62 15.58
N TYR A 175 -0.07 12.50 15.60
CA TYR A 175 0.77 12.91 14.49
C TYR A 175 0.53 12.05 13.23
N GLN A 176 0.44 10.74 13.40
CA GLN A 176 0.06 9.82 12.32
C GLN A 176 -1.30 10.17 11.74
N ALA A 177 -2.29 10.50 12.56
CA ALA A 177 -3.62 10.88 12.08
C ALA A 177 -3.57 12.13 11.18
N VAL A 178 -2.72 13.13 11.48
CA VAL A 178 -2.54 14.30 10.62
C VAL A 178 -1.94 13.90 9.27
N LEU A 179 -0.87 13.10 9.28
CA LEU A 179 -0.23 12.62 8.05
C LEU A 179 -1.12 11.70 7.22
N GLN A 180 -1.86 10.80 7.89
CA GLN A 180 -2.69 9.79 7.25
C GLN A 180 -3.97 10.37 6.64
N ARG A 181 -4.48 11.52 7.13
CA ARG A 181 -5.54 12.26 6.44
C ARG A 181 -5.12 12.75 5.04
N GLY A 182 -3.82 12.92 4.82
CA GLY A 182 -3.25 13.55 3.62
C GLY A 182 -3.46 15.06 3.59
N GLN A 183 -2.89 15.69 2.57
CA GLN A 183 -2.92 17.14 2.38
C GLN A 183 -2.96 17.49 0.90
N TYR A 184 -3.44 18.69 0.57
CA TYR A 184 -3.68 19.11 -0.81
C TYR A 184 -3.16 20.53 -1.10
N THR A 185 -2.39 21.10 -0.18
CA THR A 185 -1.89 22.48 -0.22
C THR A 185 -0.42 22.59 -0.58
N ARG A 186 0.39 21.53 -0.35
CA ARG A 186 1.82 21.46 -0.63
C ARG A 186 2.15 20.36 -1.63
N PRO A 187 2.22 20.64 -2.94
CA PRO A 187 2.53 19.64 -3.96
C PRO A 187 3.83 18.87 -3.74
N THR A 188 4.84 19.49 -3.12
CA THR A 188 6.14 18.88 -2.79
C THR A 188 6.21 18.25 -1.40
N GLY A 189 5.11 18.29 -0.64
CA GLY A 189 5.02 17.76 0.71
C GLY A 189 4.71 16.26 0.76
N LEU A 190 4.80 15.67 1.95
CA LEU A 190 4.38 14.30 2.20
C LEU A 190 2.85 14.18 2.06
N PHE A 191 2.40 12.99 1.66
CA PHE A 191 0.99 12.60 1.59
C PHE A 191 0.12 13.59 0.77
N TYR A 192 0.71 14.19 -0.27
CA TYR A 192 0.01 15.07 -1.18
C TYR A 192 -1.02 14.28 -2.02
N GLY A 193 -2.27 14.72 -2.05
CA GLY A 193 -3.34 14.02 -2.78
C GLY A 193 -3.64 14.51 -4.19
N GLY A 194 -2.95 15.54 -4.68
CA GLY A 194 -3.20 16.14 -6.01
C GLY A 194 -4.30 17.21 -6.02
N LYS A 195 -4.64 17.70 -7.22
CA LYS A 195 -5.77 18.63 -7.44
C LYS A 195 -6.88 18.04 -8.31
N GLY A 196 -6.70 16.81 -8.76
CA GLY A 196 -7.61 16.06 -9.61
C GLY A 196 -7.20 14.59 -9.68
N PRO A 197 -8.00 13.73 -10.34
CA PRO A 197 -7.64 12.34 -10.55
C PRO A 197 -6.33 12.22 -11.33
N CYS A 198 -5.34 11.53 -10.75
CA CYS A 198 -4.07 11.24 -11.41
C CYS A 198 -4.22 10.09 -12.42
N TRP A 199 -3.19 9.86 -13.24
CA TRP A 199 -3.21 8.80 -14.25
C TRP A 199 -3.52 7.42 -13.65
N SER A 200 -2.85 7.03 -12.56
CA SER A 200 -3.11 5.74 -11.88
C SER A 200 -4.53 5.61 -11.34
N ASN A 201 -5.18 6.72 -10.95
CA ASN A 201 -6.59 6.72 -10.54
C ASN A 201 -7.52 6.38 -11.70
N THR A 202 -7.40 7.14 -12.80
CA THR A 202 -8.19 6.87 -14.00
C THR A 202 -7.92 5.48 -14.55
N MET A 203 -6.66 5.03 -14.50
CA MET A 203 -6.28 3.70 -14.93
C MET A 203 -6.91 2.61 -14.06
N LEU A 204 -6.85 2.67 -12.73
CA LEU A 204 -7.47 1.64 -11.90
C LEU A 204 -8.96 1.49 -12.23
N ARG A 205 -9.71 2.60 -12.28
CA ARG A 205 -11.14 2.58 -12.62
C ARG A 205 -11.39 1.98 -14.00
N ARG A 206 -10.55 2.31 -14.98
CA ARG A 206 -10.59 1.71 -16.32
C ARG A 206 -10.33 0.21 -16.27
N LEU A 207 -9.28 -0.24 -15.57
CA LEU A 207 -8.88 -1.63 -15.49
C LEU A 207 -9.95 -2.50 -14.82
N LEU A 208 -10.58 -1.99 -13.75
CA LEU A 208 -11.68 -2.70 -13.10
C LEU A 208 -12.85 -2.91 -14.07
N ARG A 209 -13.24 -1.89 -14.84
CA ARG A 209 -14.31 -2.01 -15.86
C ARG A 209 -13.92 -2.90 -17.04
N GLU A 210 -12.67 -2.86 -17.49
CA GLU A 210 -12.21 -3.61 -18.67
C GLU A 210 -11.96 -5.10 -18.36
N HIS A 211 -11.48 -5.44 -17.16
CA HIS A 211 -10.95 -6.77 -16.87
C HIS A 211 -11.75 -7.59 -15.87
N ILE A 212 -12.66 -6.99 -15.08
CA ILE A 212 -13.60 -7.78 -14.28
C ILE A 212 -14.59 -8.43 -15.27
N PRO A 213 -14.69 -9.77 -15.32
CA PRO A 213 -15.63 -10.44 -16.22
C PRO A 213 -17.07 -10.07 -15.89
N ALA A 214 -17.90 -9.81 -16.90
CA ALA A 214 -19.28 -9.33 -16.72
C ALA A 214 -20.20 -10.29 -15.94
N GLY A 215 -19.86 -11.59 -15.88
CA GLY A 215 -20.59 -12.59 -15.09
C GLY A 215 -20.20 -12.64 -13.61
N ALA A 216 -19.14 -11.93 -13.20
CA ALA A 216 -18.67 -11.97 -11.84
C ALA A 216 -19.67 -11.31 -10.90
N THR A 217 -20.02 -12.01 -9.83
CA THR A 217 -20.89 -11.52 -8.74
C THR A 217 -20.12 -11.33 -7.44
N ARG A 218 -18.87 -11.82 -7.38
CA ARG A 218 -18.00 -11.71 -6.19
C ARG A 218 -16.59 -11.25 -6.59
N LEU A 219 -16.06 -10.29 -5.85
CA LEU A 219 -14.71 -9.78 -6.03
C LEU A 219 -13.99 -9.75 -4.68
N ALA A 220 -12.92 -10.52 -4.56
CA ALA A 220 -12.00 -10.45 -3.43
C ALA A 220 -10.75 -9.67 -3.85
N VAL A 221 -10.37 -8.65 -3.08
CA VAL A 221 -9.22 -7.80 -3.38
C VAL A 221 -8.17 -7.94 -2.28
N LEU A 222 -6.93 -8.20 -2.67
CA LEU A 222 -5.74 -8.14 -1.83
C LEU A 222 -4.82 -7.03 -2.38
N ASP A 223 -4.84 -5.88 -1.73
CA ASP A 223 -3.96 -4.74 -2.03
C ASP A 223 -2.71 -4.82 -1.15
N ILE A 224 -1.57 -5.09 -1.78
CA ILE A 224 -0.34 -5.43 -1.07
C ILE A 224 0.45 -4.17 -0.72
N HIS A 225 0.72 -4.03 0.58
CA HIS A 225 1.41 -2.89 1.14
C HIS A 225 2.56 -3.30 2.06
N THR A 226 3.48 -2.37 2.31
CA THR A 226 4.59 -2.54 3.25
C THR A 226 4.85 -1.23 3.99
N GLY A 227 5.42 -1.29 5.20
CA GLY A 227 5.86 -0.11 5.92
C GLY A 227 5.53 -0.14 7.40
N LEU A 228 4.28 -0.49 7.74
CA LEU A 228 3.77 -0.42 9.10
C LEU A 228 3.64 -1.81 9.74
N GLY A 229 3.86 -1.87 11.06
CA GLY A 229 3.71 -3.10 11.84
C GLY A 229 5.02 -3.86 12.08
N PRO A 230 4.96 -5.01 12.77
CA PRO A 230 6.14 -5.83 13.07
C PRO A 230 6.82 -6.36 11.80
N CYS A 231 8.15 -6.34 11.77
CA CYS A 231 8.93 -6.75 10.60
C CYS A 231 8.56 -8.16 10.12
N GLY A 232 8.13 -8.28 8.86
CA GLY A 232 7.74 -9.53 8.21
C GLY A 232 6.34 -10.04 8.56
N TYR A 233 5.65 -9.41 9.51
CA TYR A 233 4.26 -9.72 9.82
C TYR A 233 3.32 -9.01 8.86
N GLY A 234 2.44 -9.75 8.19
CA GLY A 234 1.38 -9.22 7.35
C GLY A 234 0.09 -9.04 8.14
N GLU A 235 -0.31 -7.80 8.35
CA GLU A 235 -1.57 -7.43 9.00
C GLU A 235 -2.69 -7.30 7.96
N PRO A 236 -3.78 -8.10 8.08
CA PRO A 236 -4.95 -7.93 7.23
C PRO A 236 -5.85 -6.80 7.75
N ILE A 237 -6.07 -5.81 6.90
CA ILE A 237 -6.85 -4.62 7.22
C ILE A 237 -8.06 -4.58 6.29
N TYR A 238 -9.27 -4.60 6.86
CA TYR A 238 -10.48 -4.29 6.11
C TYR A 238 -10.55 -2.78 5.87
N ALA A 239 -10.50 -2.39 4.58
CA ALA A 239 -10.31 -0.99 4.18
C ALA A 239 -11.62 -0.26 3.83
N ASP A 240 -12.74 -0.97 3.74
CA ASP A 240 -14.07 -0.43 3.43
C ASP A 240 -14.87 -0.17 4.72
N ASP A 241 -15.91 0.67 4.63
CA ASP A 241 -16.82 1.00 5.72
C ASP A 241 -18.02 0.03 5.83
N SER A 242 -18.28 -0.80 4.81
CA SER A 242 -19.40 -1.74 4.78
C SER A 242 -19.43 -2.71 5.98
N PRO A 243 -20.44 -2.65 6.85
CA PRO A 243 -20.56 -3.58 7.97
C PRO A 243 -20.80 -5.03 7.51
N LYS A 244 -21.53 -5.21 6.40
CA LYS A 244 -21.78 -6.53 5.80
C LYS A 244 -20.50 -7.12 5.25
N GLY A 245 -19.73 -6.33 4.51
CA GLY A 245 -18.44 -6.76 3.97
C GLY A 245 -17.42 -7.04 5.07
N PHE A 246 -17.38 -6.24 6.13
CA PHE A 246 -16.54 -6.53 7.30
C PHE A 246 -16.91 -7.86 7.96
N LYS A 247 -18.21 -8.13 8.16
CA LYS A 247 -18.68 -9.41 8.73
C LYS A 247 -18.30 -10.59 7.83
N ARG A 248 -18.31 -10.41 6.51
CA ARG A 248 -17.86 -11.43 5.53
C ARG A 248 -16.35 -11.65 5.60
N ALA A 249 -15.56 -10.58 5.51
CA ALA A 249 -14.11 -10.63 5.64
C ALA A 249 -13.71 -11.30 6.97
N ARG A 250 -14.37 -10.98 8.08
CA ARG A 250 -14.08 -11.61 9.38
C ARG A 250 -14.39 -13.10 9.43
N ARG A 251 -15.35 -13.59 8.65
CA ARG A 251 -15.57 -15.04 8.46
C ARG A 251 -14.43 -15.70 7.69
N TRP A 252 -13.86 -15.01 6.70
CA TRP A 252 -12.79 -15.55 5.86
C TRP A 252 -11.44 -15.56 6.57
N TYR A 253 -11.12 -14.46 7.25
CA TYR A 253 -9.78 -14.20 7.77
C TYR A 253 -9.66 -14.38 9.28
N GLY A 254 -10.79 -14.51 9.99
CA GLY A 254 -10.81 -14.79 11.42
C GLY A 254 -10.53 -13.55 12.28
N PRO A 255 -10.13 -13.75 13.56
CA PRO A 255 -10.06 -12.69 14.55
C PRO A 255 -8.87 -11.73 14.39
N GLU A 256 -7.90 -12.06 13.52
CA GLU A 256 -6.74 -11.20 13.23
C GLU A 256 -7.05 -10.04 12.27
N LEU A 257 -8.23 -10.06 11.63
CA LEU A 257 -8.69 -8.98 10.78
C LEU A 257 -8.87 -7.69 11.59
N THR A 258 -8.09 -6.67 11.26
CA THR A 258 -8.25 -5.32 11.80
C THR A 258 -9.12 -4.48 10.87
N ARG A 259 -9.67 -3.38 11.40
CA ARG A 259 -10.53 -2.46 10.66
C ARG A 259 -10.08 -1.03 10.92
N ILE A 260 -10.01 -0.24 9.86
CA ILE A 260 -9.87 1.20 9.98
C ILE A 260 -11.25 1.76 10.28
N THR A 261 -11.45 2.35 11.45
CA THR A 261 -12.63 3.21 11.70
C THR A 261 -12.16 4.56 12.15
N GLY A 262 -12.88 5.62 11.76
CA GLY A 262 -12.61 7.00 12.17
C GLY A 262 -12.05 7.08 13.60
N TYR A 263 -10.74 7.38 13.68
CA TYR A 263 -9.92 7.59 14.89
C TYR A 263 -9.86 6.48 15.94
N THR A 264 -10.40 5.28 15.71
CA THR A 264 -10.27 4.15 16.64
C THR A 264 -9.95 2.84 15.92
N VAL A 265 -8.85 2.22 16.34
CA VAL A 265 -8.54 0.82 16.03
C VAL A 265 -9.16 -0.03 17.11
N GLU A 266 -10.20 -0.80 16.77
CA GLU A 266 -10.68 -1.88 17.64
C GLU A 266 -9.71 -3.06 17.53
N SER A 267 -8.69 -3.06 18.40
CA SER A 267 -7.85 -4.25 18.61
C SER A 267 -8.62 -5.27 19.46
N PRO A 268 -8.53 -6.60 19.19
CA PRO A 268 -9.23 -7.63 19.96
C PRO A 268 -8.71 -7.78 21.40
N THR A 269 -7.57 -7.16 21.76
CA THR A 269 -7.09 -7.16 23.15
C THR A 269 -7.79 -6.05 23.94
N GLY A 270 -9.07 -6.25 24.25
CA GLY A 270 -9.87 -5.28 25.00
C GLY A 270 -9.20 -4.86 26.31
N LYS A 271 -8.70 -3.62 26.36
CA LYS A 271 -8.54 -2.81 27.58
C LYS A 271 -8.81 -1.34 27.27
N GLY A 272 -10.06 -1.06 26.94
CA GLY A 272 -10.63 0.28 27.06
C GLY A 272 -11.43 0.38 28.35
N VAL A 273 -10.77 0.62 29.49
CA VAL A 273 -11.31 1.31 30.67
C VAL A 273 -10.13 1.91 31.44
N ARG A 274 -10.10 3.24 31.64
CA ARG A 274 -9.34 3.86 32.74
C ARG A 274 -10.29 4.04 33.93
N PRO A 275 -9.92 3.55 35.12
CA PRO A 275 -10.19 4.27 36.36
C PRO A 275 -8.87 4.65 37.05
N GLU A 276 -8.94 5.75 37.80
CA GLU A 276 -7.82 6.42 38.47
C GLU A 276 -7.08 5.56 39.50
N GLY A 277 -5.77 5.81 39.63
CA GLY A 277 -5.04 5.59 40.88
C GLY A 277 -4.29 4.26 41.07
N VAL A 278 -3.27 3.96 40.24
CA VAL A 278 -2.16 3.07 40.63
C VAL A 278 -0.85 3.54 39.96
N ARG A 279 0.23 3.67 40.75
CA ARG A 279 1.59 4.05 40.29
C ARG A 279 2.23 2.93 39.45
N PRO A 280 3.19 3.24 38.54
CA PRO A 280 3.71 2.25 37.61
C PRO A 280 4.82 1.42 38.26
N GLU A 281 4.64 0.10 38.30
CA GLU A 281 5.77 -0.84 38.32
C GLU A 281 5.93 -1.49 36.94
N SER A 282 7.19 -1.63 36.57
CA SER A 282 7.76 -2.05 35.31
C SER A 282 7.27 -3.42 34.82
N ARG A 283 6.61 -3.46 33.64
CA ARG A 283 6.61 -4.65 32.77
C ARG A 283 6.63 -4.27 31.29
N GLN A 284 7.71 -4.67 30.63
CA GLN A 284 7.79 -4.94 29.20
C GLN A 284 6.67 -5.92 28.81
N SER A 285 5.80 -5.48 27.90
CA SER A 285 4.94 -6.37 27.11
C SER A 285 4.62 -5.67 25.79
N GLY A 286 4.97 -6.32 24.67
CA GLY A 286 4.85 -5.79 23.32
C GLY A 286 3.40 -5.63 22.87
N GLY A 287 2.90 -4.40 22.94
CA GLY A 287 1.72 -3.97 22.20
C GLY A 287 2.13 -3.34 20.87
N GLY A 288 2.02 -4.11 19.78
CA GLY A 288 2.03 -3.54 18.44
C GLY A 288 0.80 -2.68 18.27
N LEU A 289 0.96 -1.36 18.36
CA LEU A 289 -0.08 -0.40 18.00
C LEU A 289 -0.22 -0.44 16.47
N SER A 290 -1.13 -1.29 15.99
CA SER A 290 -1.74 -1.06 14.68
C SER A 290 -2.51 0.25 14.76
N SER A 291 -2.11 1.22 13.94
CA SER A 291 -2.53 2.61 14.03
C SER A 291 -2.86 3.11 12.63
N SER A 292 -3.89 2.52 12.05
CA SER A 292 -4.42 2.90 10.75
C SER A 292 -5.61 3.82 10.99
N ALA A 293 -5.42 5.13 10.82
CA ALA A 293 -6.45 6.16 10.89
C ALA A 293 -7.23 6.21 9.56
N ALA A 294 -8.45 6.77 9.60
CA ALA A 294 -9.26 6.94 8.41
C ALA A 294 -8.54 7.84 7.38
N VAL A 295 -8.40 7.31 6.16
CA VAL A 295 -7.72 7.96 5.04
C VAL A 295 -8.76 8.54 4.10
N SER A 296 -8.69 9.84 3.80
CA SER A 296 -9.52 10.44 2.75
C SER A 296 -8.88 10.21 1.39
N GLY A 297 -9.65 9.67 0.44
CA GLY A 297 -9.16 9.40 -0.92
C GLY A 297 -8.40 8.08 -1.08
N ALA A 298 -8.70 7.08 -0.25
CA ALA A 298 -8.08 5.76 -0.29
C ALA A 298 -8.49 4.96 -1.54
N LEU A 299 -7.62 4.05 -1.98
CA LEU A 299 -7.78 3.25 -3.21
C LEU A 299 -9.12 2.52 -3.30
N VAL A 300 -9.65 2.07 -2.16
CA VAL A 300 -10.92 1.34 -2.03
C VAL A 300 -12.11 2.08 -2.69
N ALA A 301 -12.09 3.41 -2.73
CA ALA A 301 -13.13 4.22 -3.37
C ALA A 301 -13.15 4.10 -4.92
N ALA A 302 -12.19 3.41 -5.53
CA ALA A 302 -12.26 3.01 -6.94
C ALA A 302 -13.32 1.93 -7.18
N PHE A 303 -13.64 1.14 -6.15
CA PHE A 303 -14.54 -0.01 -6.25
C PHE A 303 -16.01 0.38 -6.08
N ASP A 304 -16.29 1.57 -5.57
CA ASP A 304 -17.64 2.14 -5.45
C ASP A 304 -18.28 2.44 -6.81
N ASP A 305 -17.48 2.56 -7.87
CA ASP A 305 -17.95 2.76 -9.25
C ASP A 305 -18.44 1.46 -9.92
N LEU A 306 -18.22 0.31 -9.29
CA LEU A 306 -18.62 -0.98 -9.84
C LEU A 306 -20.12 -1.22 -9.68
N ASP A 307 -20.62 -2.23 -10.39
CA ASP A 307 -22.02 -2.63 -10.26
C ASP A 307 -22.35 -2.91 -8.78
N PRO A 308 -23.36 -2.26 -8.19
CA PRO A 308 -23.72 -2.47 -6.79
C PRO A 308 -24.12 -3.91 -6.43
N SER A 309 -24.42 -4.75 -7.42
CA SER A 309 -24.67 -6.19 -7.25
C SER A 309 -23.38 -7.00 -7.10
N LEU A 310 -22.22 -6.45 -7.46
CA LEU A 310 -20.91 -7.09 -7.27
C LEU A 310 -20.52 -7.06 -5.79
N GLU A 311 -20.42 -8.22 -5.17
CA GLU A 311 -20.00 -8.34 -3.78
C GLU A 311 -18.48 -8.15 -3.64
N VAL A 312 -18.05 -6.94 -3.28
CA VAL A 312 -16.62 -6.62 -3.08
C VAL A 312 -16.16 -6.91 -1.64
N THR A 313 -15.06 -7.63 -1.49
CA THR A 313 -14.37 -7.87 -0.22
C THR A 313 -12.94 -7.36 -0.32
N TYR A 314 -12.72 -6.12 0.10
CA TYR A 314 -11.43 -5.45 -0.01
C TYR A 314 -10.59 -5.63 1.25
N LEU A 315 -9.39 -6.19 1.08
CA LEU A 315 -8.34 -6.18 2.09
C LEU A 315 -7.12 -5.42 1.61
N THR A 316 -6.60 -4.57 2.50
CA THR A 316 -5.19 -4.19 2.48
C THR A 316 -4.41 -5.24 3.28
N LEU A 317 -3.34 -5.78 2.70
CA LEU A 317 -2.41 -6.65 3.41
C LEU A 317 -1.09 -5.90 3.62
N GLU A 318 -0.90 -5.38 4.84
CA GLU A 318 0.22 -4.49 5.21
C GLU A 318 1.35 -5.29 5.87
N PHE A 319 2.53 -5.29 5.28
CA PHE A 319 3.71 -5.99 5.81
C PHE A 319 4.67 -5.04 6.54
N GLY A 320 4.95 -5.33 7.80
CA GLY A 320 5.88 -4.53 8.58
C GLY A 320 7.33 -4.62 8.09
N THR A 321 8.05 -3.50 8.22
CA THR A 321 9.44 -3.35 7.77
C THR A 321 10.31 -2.73 8.86
N ARG A 322 10.40 -1.40 8.93
CA ARG A 322 11.22 -0.63 9.87
C ARG A 322 10.35 0.06 10.92
N PRO A 323 10.92 0.45 12.08
CA PRO A 323 10.22 1.31 13.03
C PRO A 323 9.66 2.57 12.38
N ILE A 324 8.49 3.00 12.84
CA ILE A 324 7.74 4.08 12.16
C ILE A 324 8.51 5.40 12.02
N LEU A 325 9.34 5.76 13.00
CA LEU A 325 10.13 6.99 12.93
C LEU A 325 11.24 6.90 11.87
N GLU A 326 11.76 5.69 11.60
CA GLU A 326 12.70 5.47 10.49
C GLU A 326 11.99 5.59 9.14
N VAL A 327 10.80 5.00 9.01
CA VAL A 327 9.96 5.14 7.80
C VAL A 327 9.60 6.60 7.55
N LEU A 328 9.17 7.33 8.59
CA LEU A 328 8.90 8.77 8.49
C LEU A 328 10.16 9.55 8.09
N GLY A 329 11.32 9.22 8.66
CA GLY A 329 12.59 9.82 8.28
C GLY A 329 12.92 9.65 6.80
N ALA A 330 12.70 8.44 6.27
CA ALA A 330 12.89 8.16 4.85
C ALA A 330 11.94 8.98 3.96
N LEU A 331 10.65 9.03 4.30
CA LEU A 331 9.64 9.80 3.57
C LEU A 331 9.94 11.30 3.55
N ARG A 332 10.42 11.84 4.67
CA ARG A 332 10.89 13.23 4.78
C ARG A 332 12.08 13.49 3.84
N ALA A 333 13.02 12.56 3.81
CA ALA A 333 14.21 12.65 2.98
C ALA A 333 13.88 12.65 1.48
N ASP A 334 13.02 11.73 1.06
CA ASP A 334 12.53 11.65 -0.32
C ASP A 334 11.80 12.92 -0.74
N SER A 335 10.90 13.42 0.12
CA SER A 335 10.14 14.63 -0.17
C SER A 335 11.03 15.87 -0.26
N TRP A 336 12.04 15.98 0.61
CA TRP A 336 13.06 17.03 0.51
C TRP A 336 13.84 16.97 -0.79
N LEU A 337 14.30 15.77 -1.17
CA LEU A 337 15.03 15.55 -2.41
C LEU A 337 14.16 15.89 -3.64
N HIS A 338 12.88 15.57 -3.60
CA HIS A 338 11.92 15.86 -4.66
C HIS A 338 11.56 17.34 -4.75
N ALA A 339 11.50 18.07 -3.63
CA ALA A 339 11.14 19.49 -3.61
C ALA A 339 12.10 20.39 -4.40
N CYS A 340 13.33 19.93 -4.65
CA CYS A 340 14.29 20.59 -5.54
C CYS A 340 15.04 19.53 -6.36
N PRO A 341 14.46 19.05 -7.47
CA PRO A 341 15.00 17.90 -8.20
C PRO A 341 16.38 18.17 -8.82
N ASP A 342 16.66 19.41 -9.22
CA ASP A 342 17.94 19.82 -9.83
C ASP A 342 19.03 20.16 -8.79
N ARG A 343 18.73 20.01 -7.49
CA ARG A 343 19.70 20.27 -6.43
C ARG A 343 20.87 19.29 -6.55
N ALA A 344 22.08 19.81 -6.77
CA ALA A 344 23.30 19.06 -6.55
C ALA A 344 23.41 18.74 -5.06
N THR A 345 23.39 17.46 -4.70
CA THR A 345 23.41 17.01 -3.31
C THR A 345 24.12 15.67 -3.17
N PRO A 346 24.99 15.49 -2.16
CA PRO A 346 25.59 14.18 -1.88
C PRO A 346 24.56 13.18 -1.34
N PHE A 347 23.38 13.64 -0.92
CA PHE A 347 22.39 12.81 -0.23
C PHE A 347 21.49 11.99 -1.17
N ARG A 348 21.52 12.22 -2.49
CA ARG A 348 20.59 11.55 -3.43
C ARG A 348 20.63 10.02 -3.35
N GLY A 349 21.83 9.44 -3.50
CA GLY A 349 22.01 7.99 -3.40
C GLY A 349 21.60 7.42 -2.04
N PRO A 350 22.13 7.96 -0.92
CA PRO A 350 21.73 7.55 0.42
C PRO A 350 20.21 7.64 0.70
N ILE A 351 19.54 8.71 0.26
CA ILE A 351 18.09 8.89 0.44
C ILE A 351 17.31 7.83 -0.35
N GLN A 352 17.68 7.56 -1.59
CA GLN A 352 17.03 6.54 -2.41
C GLN A 352 17.21 5.13 -1.83
N GLN A 353 18.38 4.84 -1.26
CA GLN A 353 18.63 3.59 -0.54
C GLN A 353 17.79 3.51 0.73
N GLN A 354 17.77 4.57 1.54
CA GLN A 354 16.98 4.66 2.77
C GLN A 354 15.48 4.43 2.49
N MET A 355 14.95 5.02 1.42
CA MET A 355 13.57 4.80 0.99
C MET A 355 13.30 3.34 0.63
N GLN A 356 14.19 2.69 -0.12
CA GLN A 356 14.02 1.28 -0.43
C GLN A 356 14.02 0.43 0.84
N GLU A 357 14.98 0.63 1.75
CA GLU A 357 15.12 -0.14 2.99
C GLU A 357 13.98 0.10 4.00
N ALA A 358 13.31 1.25 3.92
CA ALA A 358 12.14 1.56 4.74
C ALA A 358 10.91 0.75 4.32
N PHE A 359 10.82 0.30 3.06
CA PHE A 359 9.65 -0.38 2.50
C PHE A 359 9.97 -1.79 1.95
N TYR A 360 11.23 -2.18 1.91
CA TYR A 360 11.66 -3.49 1.41
C TYR A 360 12.86 -3.99 2.20
N VAL A 361 12.65 -5.04 2.99
CA VAL A 361 13.72 -5.69 3.77
C VAL A 361 14.30 -6.82 2.94
N ASP A 362 15.46 -6.56 2.32
CA ASP A 362 16.13 -7.47 1.40
C ASP A 362 16.86 -8.63 2.10
N THR A 363 16.11 -9.46 2.82
CA THR A 363 16.63 -10.67 3.47
C THR A 363 15.82 -11.90 3.06
N PRO A 364 16.43 -13.09 2.93
CA PRO A 364 15.69 -14.32 2.65
C PRO A 364 14.58 -14.60 3.67
N GLY A 365 14.84 -14.35 4.96
CA GLY A 365 13.88 -14.58 6.05
C GLY A 365 12.63 -13.70 5.93
N TRP A 366 12.80 -12.40 5.67
CA TRP A 366 11.66 -11.50 5.48
C TRP A 366 10.87 -11.87 4.22
N LYS A 367 11.55 -12.16 3.10
CA LYS A 367 10.90 -12.60 1.85
C LYS A 367 10.07 -13.88 2.04
N ALA A 368 10.60 -14.85 2.78
CA ALA A 368 9.87 -16.07 3.11
C ALA A 368 8.64 -15.80 3.99
N ALA A 369 8.78 -14.94 5.00
CA ALA A 369 7.69 -14.57 5.90
C ALA A 369 6.55 -13.86 5.15
N VAL A 370 6.85 -12.82 4.35
CA VAL A 370 5.82 -12.06 3.63
C VAL A 370 5.13 -12.92 2.57
N TYR A 371 5.88 -13.75 1.85
CA TYR A 371 5.29 -14.64 0.85
C TYR A 371 4.39 -15.71 1.48
N GLY A 372 4.89 -16.43 2.50
CA GLY A 372 4.11 -17.47 3.17
C GLY A 372 2.81 -16.93 3.77
N ARG A 373 2.87 -15.73 4.33
CA ARG A 373 1.70 -15.01 4.84
C ARG A 373 0.74 -14.60 3.71
N ALA A 374 1.23 -14.05 2.60
CA ALA A 374 0.38 -13.72 1.46
C ALA A 374 -0.30 -14.96 0.86
N ALA A 375 0.42 -16.08 0.75
CA ALA A 375 -0.12 -17.35 0.29
C ALA A 375 -1.23 -17.88 1.23
N ASP A 376 -1.05 -17.79 2.55
CA ASP A 376 -2.10 -18.10 3.53
C ASP A 376 -3.37 -17.25 3.30
N PHE A 377 -3.22 -15.93 3.09
CA PHE A 377 -4.37 -15.07 2.79
C PHE A 377 -5.05 -15.44 1.47
N VAL A 378 -4.31 -15.74 0.42
CA VAL A 378 -4.86 -16.24 -0.86
C VAL A 378 -5.67 -17.52 -0.63
N LEU A 379 -5.16 -18.49 0.13
CA LEU A 379 -5.85 -19.74 0.42
C LEU A 379 -7.11 -19.54 1.28
N ARG A 380 -7.08 -18.60 2.23
CA ARG A 380 -8.27 -18.23 3.02
C ARG A 380 -9.31 -17.51 2.16
N THR A 381 -8.88 -16.62 1.27
CA THR A 381 -9.76 -16.00 0.27
C THR A 381 -10.40 -17.05 -0.62
N SER A 382 -9.64 -18.03 -1.11
CA SER A 382 -10.18 -19.16 -1.87
C SER A 382 -11.31 -19.88 -1.11
N ARG A 383 -11.06 -20.28 0.14
CA ARG A 383 -12.09 -20.93 0.99
C ARG A 383 -13.30 -20.03 1.22
N GLY A 384 -13.07 -18.73 1.36
CA GLY A 384 -14.12 -17.73 1.50
C GLY A 384 -15.02 -17.64 0.27
N LEU A 385 -14.43 -17.65 -0.92
CA LEU A 385 -15.14 -17.67 -2.21
C LEU A 385 -15.87 -19.00 -2.44
N ALA A 386 -15.34 -20.13 -1.96
CA ALA A 386 -16.02 -21.43 -2.06
C ALA A 386 -17.27 -21.57 -1.18
N ALA A 387 -17.33 -20.81 -0.08
CA ALA A 387 -18.36 -20.96 0.97
C ALA A 387 -19.55 -20.00 0.82
N GLY A 388 -19.42 -18.98 -0.03
CA GLY A 388 -20.54 -18.11 -0.43
C GLY A 388 -21.27 -18.68 -1.62
#